data_AF-A0A200HQJ9-F1
#
_entry.id   AF-A0A200HQJ9-F1
#
_cell.length_a   1.000
_cell.length_b   1.000
_cell.length_c   1.000
_cell.angle_alpha   90.00
_cell.angle_beta   90.00
_cell.angle_gamma   90.00
#
_symmetry.space_group_name_H-M   'P 1'
#
loop_
_entity.id
_entity.type
_entity.pdbx_description
1 polymer ?
#
loop_
_entity_poly.entity_id
_entity_poly.type
_entity_poly.pdbx_seq_one_letter_code
_entity_poly.pdbx_strand_id
1 'polypeptide(L)'
;MLILFKVLVVLVALEFLYIMYLETFATTSDKTAQTFNMTTQELKNKNVQTLFKNQGIYNGLIALGLLYGLFFVQDSLIFVRFLLVYIVLVAAYGAYSSDKSILFKQGGLAILAFIVSLFLK
;
A
#
# COMPACT_ATOMS: atom_id res chain seq x y z
N MET A 1 -1.04 -15.38 -17.62
CA MET A 1 -1.26 -15.08 -16.18
C MET A 1 -0.03 -14.47 -15.51
N LEU A 2 1.19 -14.97 -15.75
CA LEU A 2 2.40 -14.43 -15.10
C LEU A 2 2.67 -12.94 -15.40
N ILE A 3 2.55 -12.50 -16.66
CA ILE A 3 2.74 -11.09 -17.02
C ILE A 3 1.71 -10.20 -16.30
N LEU A 4 0.44 -10.60 -16.32
CA LEU A 4 -0.63 -9.89 -15.61
C LEU A 4 -0.33 -9.77 -14.11
N PHE A 5 0.10 -10.86 -13.47
CA PHE A 5 0.52 -10.84 -12.06
C PHE A 5 1.66 -9.84 -11.82
N LYS A 6 2.72 -9.88 -12.64
CA LYS A 6 3.85 -8.94 -12.52
C LYS A 6 3.39 -7.48 -12.65
N VAL A 7 2.54 -7.19 -13.64
CA VAL A 7 1.98 -5.85 -13.85
C VAL A 7 1.17 -5.42 -12.62
N LEU A 8 0.28 -6.27 -12.10
CA LEU A 8 -0.51 -5.97 -10.92
C LEU A 8 0.37 -5.72 -9.68
N VAL A 9 1.40 -6.52 -9.45
CA VAL A 9 2.32 -6.34 -8.31
C VAL A 9 3.09 -5.02 -8.42
N VAL A 10 3.53 -4.65 -9.63
CA VAL A 10 4.16 -3.34 -9.85
C VAL A 10 3.17 -2.20 -9.59
N LEU A 11 1.92 -2.33 -10.00
CA LEU A 11 0.88 -1.34 -9.72
C LEU A 11 0.62 -1.20 -8.20
N VAL A 12 0.59 -2.29 -7.45
CA VAL A 12 0.49 -2.25 -5.97
C VAL A 12 1.70 -1.53 -5.37
N ALA A 13 2.92 -1.82 -5.84
CA ALA A 13 4.10 -1.12 -5.35
C ALA A 13 4.04 0.39 -5.64
N LEU A 14 3.58 0.79 -6.84
CA LEU A 14 3.40 2.19 -7.19
C LEU A 14 2.32 2.88 -6.35
N GLU A 15 1.21 2.20 -6.07
CA GLU A 15 0.16 2.68 -5.15
C GLU A 15 0.73 2.96 -3.75
N PHE A 16 1.54 2.04 -3.21
CA PHE A 16 2.16 2.20 -1.90
C PHE A 16 3.25 3.30 -1.87
N LEU A 17 4.02 3.46 -2.94
CA LEU A 17 4.95 4.59 -3.08
C LEU A 17 4.22 5.93 -3.18
N TYR A 18 3.07 5.97 -3.85
CA TYR A 18 2.22 7.16 -3.91
C TYR A 18 1.62 7.50 -2.54
N ILE A 19 1.16 6.50 -1.79
CA ILE A 19 0.69 6.66 -0.41
C ILE A 19 1.82 7.18 0.48
N MET A 20 3.01 6.57 0.42
CA MET A 20 4.21 7.07 1.11
C MET A 20 4.47 8.53 0.76
N TYR A 21 4.38 8.91 -0.52
CA TYR A 21 4.57 10.30 -0.93
C TYR A 21 3.60 11.25 -0.23
N LEU A 22 2.31 10.91 -0.20
CA LEU A 22 1.29 11.71 0.47
C LEU A 22 1.49 11.78 1.98
N GLU A 23 1.85 10.67 2.62
CA GLU A 23 2.00 10.59 4.08
C GLU A 23 3.32 11.20 4.59
N THR A 24 4.43 10.99 3.88
CA THR A 24 5.77 11.39 4.33
C THR A 24 6.21 12.75 3.82
N PHE A 25 5.96 13.06 2.55
CA PHE A 25 6.53 14.24 1.89
C PHE A 25 5.48 15.34 1.69
N ALA A 26 4.26 14.98 1.32
CA ALA A 26 3.16 15.91 1.06
C ALA A 26 2.09 15.92 2.18
N THR A 27 2.49 15.60 3.43
CA THR A 27 1.60 15.32 4.57
C THR A 27 0.50 16.36 4.80
N THR A 28 0.77 17.65 4.56
CA THR A 28 -0.16 18.75 4.83
C THR A 28 -0.91 19.26 3.59
N SER A 29 -0.80 18.55 2.46
CA SER A 29 -1.41 18.95 1.19
C SER A 29 -2.93 18.72 1.15
N ASP A 30 -3.63 19.47 0.31
CA ASP A 30 -5.07 19.26 0.04
C ASP A 30 -5.34 17.84 -0.51
N LYS A 31 -4.38 17.28 -1.23
CA LYS A 31 -4.50 15.93 -1.77
C LYS A 31 -4.43 14.86 -0.68
N THR A 32 -3.53 15.02 0.30
CA THR A 32 -3.47 14.15 1.47
C THR A 32 -4.76 14.26 2.28
N ALA A 33 -5.22 15.48 2.55
CA ALA A 33 -6.51 15.73 3.21
C ALA A 33 -7.67 14.99 2.53
N GLN A 34 -7.81 15.13 1.20
CA GLN A 34 -8.84 14.44 0.43
C GLN A 34 -8.69 12.90 0.47
N THR A 35 -7.45 12.41 0.37
CA THR A 35 -7.18 10.97 0.25
C THR A 35 -7.47 10.24 1.56
N PHE A 36 -7.13 10.84 2.70
CA PHE A 36 -7.29 10.25 4.03
C PHE A 36 -8.54 10.75 4.77
N ASN A 37 -9.41 11.51 4.10
CA ASN A 37 -10.64 12.07 4.67
C ASN A 37 -10.37 12.88 5.95
N MET A 38 -9.36 13.76 5.90
CA MET A 38 -8.96 14.65 6.99
C MET A 38 -8.97 16.10 6.50
N THR A 39 -8.99 17.05 7.42
CA THR A 39 -8.76 18.47 7.12
C THR A 39 -7.26 18.79 7.07
N THR A 40 -6.88 19.80 6.29
CA THR A 40 -5.50 20.31 6.30
C THR A 40 -5.09 20.87 7.67
N GLN A 41 -6.05 21.32 8.48
CA GLN A 41 -5.80 21.79 9.84
C GLN A 41 -5.39 20.64 10.78
N GLU A 42 -6.07 19.49 10.70
CA GLU A 42 -5.68 18.28 11.45
C GLU A 42 -4.30 17.79 11.02
N LEU A 43 -4.03 17.76 9.71
CA LEU A 43 -2.73 17.34 9.17
C LEU A 43 -1.59 18.27 9.55
N LYS A 44 -1.86 19.54 9.90
CA LYS A 44 -0.84 20.47 10.41
C LYS A 44 -0.44 20.18 11.87
N ASN A 45 -1.20 19.37 12.61
CA ASN A 45 -0.81 18.96 13.96
C ASN A 45 0.51 18.18 13.93
N LYS A 46 1.50 18.61 14.75
CA LYS A 46 2.84 17.99 14.76
C LYS A 46 2.83 16.50 15.08
N ASN A 47 1.96 16.05 16.00
CA ASN A 47 1.87 14.64 16.37
C ASN A 47 1.31 13.81 15.21
N VAL A 48 0.28 14.33 14.53
CA VAL A 48 -0.29 13.70 13.32
C VAL A 48 0.76 13.59 12.23
N GLN A 49 1.53 14.67 11.98
CA GLN A 49 2.61 14.63 10.99
C GLN A 49 3.67 13.59 11.32
N THR A 50 4.12 13.51 12.57
CA THR A 50 5.12 12.51 12.98
C THR A 50 4.62 11.08 12.73
N LEU A 51 3.36 10.79 13.09
CA LEU A 51 2.75 9.48 12.89
C LEU A 51 2.59 9.16 11.39
N PHE A 52 2.04 10.09 10.60
CA PHE A 52 1.87 9.93 9.15
C PHE A 52 3.21 9.72 8.46
N LYS A 53 4.22 10.52 8.78
CA LYS A 53 5.55 10.38 8.16
C LYS A 53 6.17 9.02 8.40
N ASN A 54 6.01 8.49 9.62
CA ASN A 54 6.47 7.15 9.96
C ASN A 54 5.66 6.08 9.21
N GLN A 55 4.33 6.22 9.16
CA GLN A 55 3.43 5.33 8.42
C GLN A 55 3.80 5.26 6.93
N GLY A 56 4.10 6.41 6.33
CA GLY A 56 4.52 6.47 4.92
C GLY A 56 5.82 5.71 4.67
N ILE A 57 6.81 5.76 5.59
CA ILE A 57 8.03 4.96 5.45
C ILE A 57 7.73 3.46 5.49
N TYR A 58 6.84 3.00 6.38
CA TYR A 58 6.41 1.59 6.38
C TYR A 58 5.78 1.20 5.03
N ASN A 59 4.88 2.04 4.50
CA ASN A 59 4.26 1.82 3.18
C ASN A 59 5.30 1.79 2.05
N GLY A 60 6.28 2.69 2.07
CA GLY A 60 7.39 2.70 1.11
C GLY A 60 8.24 1.44 1.15
N LEU A 61 8.57 0.96 2.34
CA LEU A 61 9.35 -0.27 2.52
C LEU A 61 8.57 -1.51 2.07
N ILE A 62 7.24 -1.55 2.22
CA ILE A 62 6.39 -2.60 1.65
C ILE A 62 6.47 -2.59 0.13
N ALA A 63 6.40 -1.42 -0.51
CA ALA A 63 6.54 -1.30 -1.95
C ALA A 63 7.91 -1.80 -2.44
N LEU A 64 8.99 -1.40 -1.76
CA LEU A 64 10.33 -1.89 -2.06
C LEU A 64 10.44 -3.41 -1.85
N GLY A 65 9.81 -3.95 -0.81
CA GLY A 65 9.71 -5.39 -0.58
C GLY A 65 9.01 -6.11 -1.73
N LEU A 66 7.90 -5.59 -2.25
CA LEU A 66 7.19 -6.16 -3.40
C LEU A 66 8.07 -6.16 -4.66
N LEU A 67 8.72 -5.04 -4.97
CA LEU A 67 9.61 -4.93 -6.13
C LEU A 67 10.82 -5.86 -5.99
N TYR A 68 11.43 -5.90 -4.80
CA TYR A 68 12.55 -6.79 -4.51
C TYR A 68 12.14 -8.26 -4.69
N GLY A 69 11.01 -8.64 -4.08
CA GLY A 69 10.41 -9.97 -4.20
C GLY A 69 10.12 -10.37 -5.64
N LEU A 70 9.64 -9.44 -6.46
CA LEU A 70 9.25 -9.72 -7.84
C LEU A 70 10.44 -9.92 -8.78
N PHE A 71 11.53 -9.17 -8.58
CA PHE A 71 12.63 -9.11 -9.55
C PHE A 71 13.92 -9.82 -9.11
N PHE A 72 14.14 -10.00 -7.81
CA PHE A 72 15.44 -10.46 -7.28
C PHE A 72 15.36 -11.74 -6.45
N VAL A 73 14.17 -12.14 -5.98
CA VAL A 73 14.00 -13.39 -5.20
C VAL A 73 13.77 -14.58 -6.13
N GLN A 74 14.52 -15.66 -5.93
CA GLN A 74 14.41 -16.90 -6.72
C GLN A 74 12.99 -17.50 -6.64
N ASP A 75 12.43 -17.62 -5.43
CA ASP A 75 11.03 -18.03 -5.18
C ASP A 75 10.09 -16.82 -5.09
N SER A 76 10.13 -15.95 -6.10
CA SER A 76 9.37 -14.69 -6.14
C SER A 76 7.88 -14.85 -5.82
N LEU A 77 7.24 -15.94 -6.27
CA LEU A 77 5.80 -16.14 -6.12
C LEU A 77 5.36 -16.26 -4.65
N ILE A 78 6.07 -17.06 -3.84
CA ILE A 78 5.73 -17.26 -2.43
C ILE A 78 5.98 -15.97 -1.64
N PHE A 79 7.13 -15.34 -1.86
CA PHE A 79 7.49 -14.11 -1.19
C PHE A 79 6.51 -12.97 -1.47
N VAL A 80 6.15 -12.77 -2.75
CA VAL A 80 5.18 -11.73 -3.14
C VAL A 80 3.78 -12.05 -2.61
N ARG A 81 3.34 -13.33 -2.63
CA ARG A 81 2.06 -13.72 -2.01
C ARG A 81 1.99 -13.37 -0.53
N PHE A 82 3.06 -13.63 0.21
CA PHE A 82 3.12 -13.28 1.63
C PHE A 82 2.90 -11.77 1.86
N LEU A 83 3.58 -10.93 1.09
CA LEU A 83 3.41 -9.47 1.17
C LEU A 83 2.01 -9.02 0.74
N LEU A 84 1.44 -9.63 -0.31
CA LEU A 84 0.07 -9.32 -0.74
C LEU A 84 -0.95 -9.67 0.34
N VAL A 85 -0.84 -10.86 0.97
CA VAL A 85 -1.72 -11.24 2.09
C VAL A 85 -1.57 -10.27 3.25
N TYR A 86 -0.34 -9.90 3.61
CA TYR A 86 -0.09 -8.90 4.64
C TYR A 86 -0.81 -7.57 4.34
N ILE A 87 -0.68 -7.05 3.11
CA ILE A 87 -1.37 -5.83 2.67
C ILE A 87 -2.89 -5.97 2.81
N VAL A 88 -3.46 -7.09 2.35
CA VAL A 88 -4.91 -7.32 2.43
C VAL A 88 -5.38 -7.34 3.89
N LEU A 89 -4.64 -7.98 4.80
CA LEU A 89 -4.99 -8.03 6.22
C LEU A 89 -4.92 -6.65 6.88
N VAL A 90 -3.88 -5.87 6.59
CA VAL A 90 -3.75 -4.49 7.10
C VAL A 90 -4.87 -3.61 6.55
N ALA A 91 -5.17 -3.70 5.25
CA ALA A 91 -6.24 -2.94 4.63
C ALA A 91 -7.62 -3.32 5.20
N ALA A 92 -7.87 -4.61 5.46
CA ALA A 92 -9.09 -5.07 6.11
C ALA A 92 -9.24 -4.53 7.53
N TYR A 93 -8.16 -4.56 8.32
CA TYR A 93 -8.18 -3.98 9.67
C TYR A 93 -8.35 -2.45 9.66
N GLY A 94 -7.70 -1.75 8.73
CA GLY A 94 -7.88 -0.31 8.53
C GLY A 94 -9.31 0.05 8.11
N ALA A 95 -9.92 -0.76 7.25
CA ALA A 95 -11.31 -0.58 6.84
C ALA A 95 -12.32 -0.82 7.97
N TYR A 96 -12.01 -1.74 8.89
CA TYR A 96 -12.81 -1.97 10.09
C TYR A 96 -12.64 -0.85 11.13
N SER A 97 -11.42 -0.38 11.35
CA SER A 97 -11.08 0.52 12.47
C SER A 97 -11.11 2.02 12.15
N SER A 98 -10.87 2.41 10.89
CA SER A 98 -10.60 3.80 10.51
C SER A 98 -11.53 4.30 9.41
N ASP A 99 -11.41 3.77 8.19
CA ASP A 99 -12.21 4.19 7.05
C ASP A 99 -12.38 3.04 6.05
N LYS A 100 -13.62 2.68 5.73
CA LYS A 100 -13.98 1.63 4.76
C LYS A 100 -13.33 1.83 3.40
N SER A 101 -13.01 3.08 3.01
CA SER A 101 -12.34 3.40 1.75
C SER A 101 -10.93 2.82 1.66
N ILE A 102 -10.27 2.50 2.79
CA ILE A 102 -8.94 1.88 2.85
C ILE A 102 -8.92 0.52 2.15
N LEU A 103 -9.98 -0.29 2.29
CA LEU A 103 -10.04 -1.60 1.63
C LEU A 103 -9.93 -1.47 0.11
N PHE A 104 -10.51 -0.41 -0.46
CA PHE A 104 -10.47 -0.15 -1.90
C PHE A 104 -9.17 0.53 -2.32
N LYS A 105 -8.72 1.56 -1.58
CA LYS A 105 -7.54 2.38 -1.91
C LYS A 105 -6.18 1.73 -1.61
N GLN A 106 -6.14 0.70 -0.77
CA GLN A 106 -4.91 0.00 -0.40
C GLN A 106 -5.01 -1.50 -0.64
N GLY A 107 -6.21 -2.07 -0.41
CA GLY A 107 -6.45 -3.49 -0.61
C GLY A 107 -6.84 -3.86 -2.05
N GLY A 108 -7.41 -2.95 -2.84
CA GLY A 108 -8.04 -3.27 -4.13
C GLY A 108 -7.09 -3.96 -5.12
N LEU A 109 -5.99 -3.29 -5.47
CA LEU A 109 -4.99 -3.86 -6.38
C LEU A 109 -4.30 -5.09 -5.78
N ALA A 110 -4.06 -5.09 -4.46
CA ALA A 110 -3.41 -6.21 -3.77
C ALA A 110 -4.28 -7.49 -3.78
N ILE A 111 -5.59 -7.35 -3.57
CA ILE A 111 -6.57 -8.45 -3.66
C ILE A 111 -6.58 -9.02 -5.09
N LEU A 112 -6.62 -8.15 -6.10
CA LEU A 112 -6.60 -8.59 -7.50
C LEU A 112 -5.29 -9.32 -7.84
N ALA A 113 -4.14 -8.77 -7.44
CA ALA A 113 -2.85 -9.40 -7.61
C ALA A 113 -2.79 -10.76 -6.91
N PHE A 114 -3.31 -10.86 -5.69
CA PHE A 114 -3.35 -12.10 -4.92
C PHE A 114 -4.21 -13.16 -5.60
N ILE A 115 -5.43 -12.82 -6.02
CA ILE A 115 -6.33 -13.74 -6.74
C ILE A 115 -5.67 -14.26 -8.02
N VAL A 116 -5.08 -13.38 -8.84
CA VAL A 116 -4.37 -13.79 -10.06
C VAL A 116 -3.21 -14.71 -9.74
N SER A 117 -2.50 -14.46 -8.63
CA SER A 117 -1.40 -15.31 -8.19
C SER A 117 -1.83 -16.75 -7.93
N LEU A 118 -3.06 -17.02 -7.47
CA LEU A 118 -3.55 -18.37 -7.14
C LEU A 118 -3.60 -19.31 -8.35
N PHE A 119 -3.63 -18.75 -9.56
CA PHE A 119 -3.61 -19.49 -10.82
C PHE A 119 -2.19 -19.75 -11.36
N LEU A 120 -1.16 -19.30 -10.64
CA LEU A 120 0.25 -19.55 -10.95
C LEU A 120 0.76 -20.72 -10.11
N LYS A 121 1.47 -21.64 -10.76
CA LYS A 121 2.19 -22.73 -10.10
C LYS A 121 3.58 -22.26 -9.69
#